data_AF-A0A2V8CQK5-F1
#
_entry.id   AF-A0A2V8CQK5-F1
#
_cell.length_a   1.000
_cell.length_b   1.000
_cell.length_c   1.000
_cell.angle_alpha   90.00
_cell.angle_beta   90.00
_cell.angle_gamma   90.00
#
_symmetry.space_group_name_H-M   'P 1'
#
loop_
_entity.id
_entity.type
_entity.pdbx_description
1 polymer ?
#
loop_
_entity_poly.entity_id
_entity_poly.type
_entity_poly.pdbx_seq_one_letter_code
_entity_poly.pdbx_strand_id
1 'polypeptide(L)'
;MEKKRFIMNAGRTTRQGQQINVGKDHVEYQAIVNTLTMHPGDMKAVGIQPGDSVRVRSEHGEATFRCVEGKVPQGMIFVPYGPPTCHLMGRYTDGTGMPTSKGWEVEVEPISA
;
A
#
# COMPACT_ATOMS: atom_id res chain seq x y z
N MET A 1 17.14 -12.15 -5.59
CA MET A 1 16.25 -11.31 -6.41
C MET A 1 16.47 -9.87 -6.02
N GLU A 2 16.68 -8.99 -6.98
CA GLU A 2 16.84 -7.56 -6.74
C GLU A 2 15.52 -7.00 -6.23
N LYS A 3 15.50 -6.44 -5.02
CA LYS A 3 14.28 -5.92 -4.41
C LYS A 3 13.90 -4.61 -5.10
N LYS A 4 12.78 -4.60 -5.83
CA LYS A 4 12.30 -3.39 -6.50
C LYS A 4 11.66 -2.44 -5.52
N ARG A 5 12.12 -1.19 -5.60
CA ARG A 5 11.68 -0.07 -4.78
C ARG A 5 10.61 0.74 -5.53
N PHE A 6 9.59 1.16 -4.80
CA PHE A 6 8.49 1.96 -5.30
C PHE A 6 8.23 3.12 -4.35
N ILE A 7 7.70 4.22 -4.90
CA ILE A 7 7.17 5.31 -4.10
C ILE A 7 5.73 4.97 -3.71
N MET A 8 5.47 4.88 -2.41
CA MET A 8 4.16 4.58 -1.88
C MET A 8 3.39 5.84 -1.53
N ASN A 9 2.18 5.95 -2.07
CA ASN A 9 1.23 6.98 -1.71
C ASN A 9 0.01 6.39 -1.00
N ALA A 10 -0.15 6.77 0.28
CA ALA A 10 -1.37 6.47 1.02
C ALA A 10 -2.39 7.62 0.86
N GLY A 11 -3.62 7.28 0.48
CA GLY A 11 -4.66 8.28 0.21
C GLY A 11 -6.06 7.82 0.59
N ARG A 12 -7.05 8.71 0.51
CA ARG A 12 -8.45 8.36 0.78
C ARG A 12 -9.14 7.96 -0.52
N THR A 13 -10.14 7.10 -0.41
CA THR A 13 -11.04 6.77 -1.51
C THR A 13 -12.49 6.94 -1.06
N THR A 14 -13.40 7.20 -2.01
CA THR A 14 -14.83 7.37 -1.70
C THR A 14 -15.40 6.14 -0.99
N ARG A 15 -15.05 4.93 -1.47
CA ARG A 15 -15.51 3.67 -0.87
C ARG A 15 -14.97 3.47 0.55
N GLN A 16 -13.70 3.80 0.78
CA GLN A 16 -13.10 3.77 2.12
C GLN A 16 -13.82 4.72 3.09
N GLY A 17 -14.15 5.93 2.63
CA GLY A 17 -14.89 6.93 3.42
C GLY A 17 -16.35 6.54 3.69
N GLN A 18 -17.00 5.78 2.79
CA GLN A 18 -18.34 5.23 3.04
C GLN A 18 -18.29 4.11 4.08
N GLN A 19 -17.36 3.16 3.92
CA GLN A 19 -17.25 1.98 4.78
C GLN A 19 -16.80 2.29 6.20
N ILE A 20 -16.09 3.39 6.44
CA ILE A 20 -15.72 3.78 7.80
C ILE A 20 -16.94 4.02 8.70
N ASN A 21 -18.10 4.38 8.12
CA ASN A 21 -19.35 4.58 8.86
C ASN A 21 -20.00 3.24 9.26
N VAL A 22 -19.71 2.16 8.53
CA VAL A 22 -20.16 0.81 8.89
C VAL A 22 -19.28 0.27 10.01
N GLY A 23 -17.97 0.46 9.89
CA GLY A 23 -17.01 0.10 10.92
C GLY A 23 -15.68 -0.36 10.33
N LYS A 24 -14.59 -0.13 11.05
CA LYS A 24 -13.24 -0.51 10.62
C LYS A 24 -13.01 -2.02 10.66
N ASP A 25 -13.74 -2.74 11.49
CA ASP A 25 -13.64 -4.19 11.61
C ASP A 25 -14.48 -4.92 10.55
N HIS A 26 -15.24 -4.17 9.75
CA HIS A 26 -16.04 -4.74 8.69
C HIS A 26 -15.15 -5.26 7.55
N VAL A 27 -15.50 -6.45 7.03
CA VAL A 27 -14.72 -7.16 6.00
C VAL A 27 -14.49 -6.31 4.75
N GLU A 28 -15.44 -5.46 4.37
CA GLU A 28 -15.29 -4.59 3.20
C GLU A 28 -14.30 -3.45 3.46
N TYR A 29 -14.32 -2.83 4.65
CA TYR A 29 -13.32 -1.81 5.00
C TYR A 29 -11.91 -2.41 4.99
N GLN A 30 -11.76 -3.59 5.60
CA GLN A 30 -10.51 -4.33 5.64
C GLN A 30 -10.03 -4.67 4.22
N ALA A 31 -10.91 -5.17 3.34
CA ALA A 31 -10.54 -5.45 1.95
C ALA A 31 -10.03 -4.20 1.22
N ILE A 32 -10.66 -3.04 1.45
CA ILE A 32 -10.26 -1.77 0.80
C ILE A 32 -8.88 -1.32 1.28
N VAL A 33 -8.63 -1.27 2.59
CA VAL A 33 -7.34 -0.78 3.13
C VAL A 33 -6.20 -1.78 2.97
N ASN A 34 -6.50 -3.04 2.66
CA ASN A 34 -5.53 -4.08 2.30
C ASN A 34 -5.36 -4.25 0.77
N THR A 35 -5.89 -3.35 -0.06
CA THR A 35 -5.69 -3.38 -1.51
C THR A 35 -4.59 -2.40 -1.93
N LEU A 36 -3.61 -2.88 -2.70
CA LEU A 36 -2.54 -2.10 -3.30
C LEU A 36 -2.77 -1.98 -4.81
N THR A 37 -2.75 -0.77 -5.33
CA THR A 37 -2.86 -0.49 -6.77
C THR A 37 -1.48 -0.23 -7.36
N MET A 38 -1.17 -0.93 -8.45
CA MET A 38 0.13 -0.88 -9.12
C MET A 38 -0.02 -0.75 -10.63
N HIS A 39 0.97 -0.15 -11.30
CA HIS A 39 0.97 -0.04 -12.75
C HIS A 39 1.18 -1.44 -13.37
N PRO A 40 0.44 -1.83 -14.44
CA PRO A 40 0.55 -3.16 -15.04
C PRO A 40 1.96 -3.51 -15.53
N GLY A 41 2.70 -2.50 -16.03
CA GLY A 41 4.10 -2.65 -16.45
C GLY A 41 5.04 -2.98 -15.28
N ASP A 42 4.79 -2.39 -14.12
CA ASP A 42 5.60 -2.66 -12.93
C ASP A 42 5.30 -4.05 -12.40
N MET A 43 4.02 -4.42 -12.31
CA MET A 43 3.57 -5.76 -11.91
C MET A 43 4.23 -6.86 -12.74
N LYS A 44 4.24 -6.72 -14.07
CA LYS A 44 4.95 -7.64 -14.98
C LYS A 44 6.44 -7.71 -14.68
N ALA A 45 7.06 -6.57 -14.36
CA ALA A 45 8.48 -6.46 -14.11
C ALA A 45 8.91 -7.01 -12.73
N VAL A 46 7.98 -7.21 -11.79
CA VAL A 46 8.19 -7.88 -10.50
C VAL A 46 7.58 -9.30 -10.45
N GLY A 47 6.93 -9.74 -11.52
CA GLY A 47 6.31 -11.07 -11.60
C GLY A 47 5.05 -11.22 -10.73
N ILE A 48 4.31 -10.14 -10.51
CA ILE A 48 3.06 -10.12 -9.72
C ILE A 48 1.86 -10.14 -10.66
N GLN A 49 0.89 -11.01 -10.40
CA GLN A 49 -0.38 -11.06 -11.14
C GLN A 49 -1.47 -10.27 -10.40
N PRO A 50 -2.49 -9.74 -11.12
CA PRO A 50 -3.65 -9.13 -10.48
C PRO A 50 -4.35 -10.12 -9.55
N GLY A 51 -4.49 -9.73 -8.28
CA GLY A 51 -5.10 -10.54 -7.24
C GLY A 51 -4.11 -11.24 -6.31
N ASP A 52 -2.82 -11.25 -6.63
CA ASP A 52 -1.77 -11.85 -5.79
C ASP A 52 -1.59 -11.10 -4.48
N SER A 53 -1.14 -11.83 -3.45
CA SER A 53 -0.71 -11.24 -2.20
C SER A 53 0.75 -10.81 -2.29
N VAL A 54 1.01 -9.57 -1.87
CA VAL A 54 2.34 -8.95 -1.91
C VAL A 54 2.70 -8.47 -0.52
N ARG A 55 3.97 -8.60 -0.16
CA ARG A 55 4.52 -8.01 1.05
C ARG A 55 5.16 -6.68 0.69
N VAL A 56 4.78 -5.65 1.43
CA VAL A 56 5.34 -4.31 1.32
C VAL A 56 6.16 -4.07 2.57
N ARG A 57 7.42 -3.67 2.40
CA ARG A 57 8.34 -3.32 3.49
C ARG A 57 8.79 -1.87 3.38
N SER A 58 8.78 -1.20 4.52
CA SER A 58 9.41 0.11 4.74
C SER A 58 10.57 -0.06 5.72
N GLU A 59 11.29 1.02 5.99
CA GLU A 59 12.28 1.06 7.08
C GLU A 59 11.66 0.89 8.49
N HIS A 60 10.34 1.05 8.63
CA HIS A 60 9.64 1.06 9.92
C HIS A 60 8.84 -0.21 10.21
N GLY A 61 8.56 -1.02 9.19
CA GLY A 61 7.74 -2.22 9.33
C GLY A 61 7.33 -2.82 7.99
N GLU A 62 6.51 -3.86 8.06
CA GLU A 62 5.98 -4.57 6.91
C GLU A 62 4.46 -4.80 7.02
N ALA A 63 3.80 -4.89 5.87
CA ALA A 63 2.38 -5.22 5.78
C ALA A 63 2.09 -5.98 4.48
N THR A 64 1.04 -6.79 4.50
CA THR A 64 0.59 -7.59 3.35
C THR A 64 -0.60 -6.93 2.69
N PHE A 65 -0.60 -6.91 1.35
CA PHE A 65 -1.67 -6.35 0.55
C PHE A 65 -2.05 -7.29 -0.59
N ARG A 66 -3.29 -7.17 -1.05
CA ARG A 66 -3.71 -7.75 -2.33
C ARG A 66 -3.40 -6.75 -3.45
N CYS A 67 -2.61 -7.16 -4.43
CA CYS A 67 -2.23 -6.31 -5.55
C CYS A 67 -3.32 -6.31 -6.63
N VAL A 68 -3.68 -5.13 -7.12
CA VAL A 68 -4.57 -4.94 -8.27
C VAL A 68 -3.92 -4.01 -9.27
N GLU A 69 -4.23 -4.22 -10.55
CA GLU A 69 -3.82 -3.30 -11.59
C GLU A 69 -4.61 -1.99 -11.52
N GLY A 70 -3.96 -0.88 -11.87
CA GLY A 70 -4.66 0.39 -12.00
C GLY A 70 -3.83 1.47 -12.68
N LYS A 71 -4.47 2.62 -12.86
CA LYS A 71 -3.87 3.79 -13.51
C LYS A 71 -3.06 4.61 -12.50
N VAL A 72 -1.87 4.12 -12.18
CA VAL A 72 -0.85 4.83 -11.40
C VAL A 72 0.42 5.01 -12.24
N PRO A 73 1.24 6.05 -12.01
CA PRO A 73 2.52 6.20 -12.67
C PRO A 73 3.43 4.99 -12.42
N GLN A 74 4.32 4.68 -13.37
CA GLN A 74 5.36 3.67 -13.15
C GLN A 74 6.29 4.07 -12.00
N GLY A 75 6.72 3.10 -11.21
CA GLY A 75 7.53 3.31 -10.01
C GLY A 75 6.72 3.83 -8.80
N MET A 76 5.39 3.96 -8.93
CA MET A 76 4.51 4.39 -7.85
C MET A 76 3.44 3.34 -7.55
N ILE A 77 3.13 3.19 -6.27
CA ILE A 77 2.01 2.38 -5.79
C ILE A 77 1.06 3.25 -4.98
N PHE A 78 -0.23 2.89 -5.01
CA PHE A 78 -1.26 3.55 -4.23
C PHE A 78 -1.94 2.57 -3.29
N VAL A 79 -2.16 2.99 -2.04
CA VAL A 79 -2.90 2.19 -1.05
C VAL A 79 -3.91 3.08 -0.33
N PRO A 80 -5.17 2.65 -0.17
CA PRO A 80 -6.13 3.35 0.67
C PRO A 80 -5.64 3.42 2.12
N TYR A 81 -5.69 4.61 2.70
CA TYR A 81 -5.19 4.89 4.04
C TYR A 81 -5.94 4.07 5.09
N GLY A 82 -5.21 3.38 5.96
CA GLY A 82 -5.78 2.54 7.01
C GLY A 82 -4.71 1.90 7.92
N PRO A 83 -5.11 1.03 8.85
CA PRO A 83 -4.18 0.36 9.77
C PRO A 83 -2.96 -0.29 9.11
N PRO A 84 -3.08 -1.00 7.96
CA PRO A 84 -1.92 -1.57 7.26
C PRO A 84 -0.88 -0.52 6.84
N THR A 85 -1.33 0.63 6.32
CA THR A 85 -0.43 1.72 5.94
C THR A 85 0.24 2.39 7.14
N CYS A 86 -0.40 2.38 8.32
CA CYS A 86 0.19 2.92 9.54
C CYS A 86 1.36 2.07 10.04
N HIS A 87 1.36 0.75 9.80
CA HIS A 87 2.49 -0.13 10.14
C HIS A 87 3.74 0.14 9.28
N LEU A 88 3.58 0.80 8.13
CA LEU A 88 4.67 1.20 7.25
C LEU A 88 5.14 2.64 7.50
N MET A 89 4.41 3.41 8.32
CA MET A 89 4.65 4.83 8.51
C MET A 89 5.74 5.08 9.55
N GLY A 90 6.56 6.09 9.30
CA GLY A 90 7.58 6.54 10.23
C GLY A 90 7.04 7.25 11.46
N ARG A 91 7.92 7.34 12.46
CA ARG A 91 7.69 8.09 13.70
C ARG A 91 8.33 9.48 13.70
N TYR A 92 9.19 9.76 12.73
CA TYR A 92 9.87 11.05 12.62
C TYR A 92 8.91 12.08 12.02
N THR A 93 8.85 13.26 12.65
CA THR A 93 7.91 14.33 12.31
C THR A 93 8.57 15.63 11.87
N ASP A 94 9.91 15.67 11.85
CA ASP A 94 10.71 16.85 11.53
C ASP A 94 10.31 18.12 12.32
N GLY A 95 9.85 17.94 13.57
CA GLY A 95 9.39 19.02 14.43
C GLY A 95 8.01 19.60 14.07
N THR A 96 7.30 19.03 13.10
CA THR A 96 5.97 19.49 12.66
C THR A 96 4.81 18.85 13.40
N GLY A 97 5.08 17.77 14.15
CA GLY A 97 4.05 16.96 14.81
C GLY A 97 3.35 15.95 13.90
N MET A 98 3.63 15.95 12.59
CA MET A 98 3.06 15.00 11.62
C MET A 98 4.16 14.15 10.98
N PRO A 99 4.04 12.82 10.97
CA PRO A 99 5.01 11.96 10.29
C PRO A 99 4.84 12.00 8.77
N THR A 100 5.89 11.57 8.07
CA THR A 100 5.89 11.38 6.62
C THR A 100 4.83 10.34 6.24
N SER A 101 3.70 10.84 5.76
CA SER A 101 2.50 10.04 5.50
C SER A 101 2.24 9.73 4.02
N LYS A 102 3.09 10.23 3.10
CA LYS A 102 3.03 9.97 1.65
C LYS A 102 4.42 10.05 1.03
N GLY A 103 4.58 9.44 -0.14
CA GLY A 103 5.76 9.60 -0.98
C GLY A 103 7.01 8.92 -0.45
N TRP A 104 6.87 7.94 0.46
CA TRP A 104 8.01 7.22 1.01
C TRP A 104 8.36 6.01 0.16
N GLU A 105 9.62 5.59 0.20
CA GLU A 105 10.11 4.44 -0.55
C GLU A 105 9.76 3.13 0.16
N VAL A 106 9.30 2.13 -0.59
CA VAL A 106 9.01 0.79 -0.09
C VAL A 106 9.54 -0.29 -1.02
N GLU A 107 9.88 -1.44 -0.44
CA GLU A 107 10.19 -2.66 -1.18
C GLU A 107 8.92 -3.48 -1.33
N VAL A 108 8.66 -4.00 -2.54
CA VAL A 108 7.51 -4.87 -2.83
C VAL A 108 8.00 -6.22 -3.31
N GLU A 109 7.53 -7.30 -2.67
CA GLU A 109 7.81 -8.67 -3.07
C GLU A 109 6.53 -9.52 -3.13
N PRO A 110 6.42 -10.46 -4.09
CA PRO A 110 5.33 -11.43 -4.08
C PRO A 110 5.44 -12.34 -2.86
N ILE A 111 4.32 -12.64 -2.21
CA ILE A 111 4.23 -13.71 -1.23
C ILE A 111 3.92 -14.98 -2.00
N SER A 112 4.92 -15.84 -2.19
CA SER A 112 4.70 -17.18 -2.75
C SER A 112 3.68 -17.91 -1.87
N ALA A 113 2.64 -18.46 -2.49
CA ALA A 113 1.89 -19.56 -1.90
C ALA A 113 2.70 -20.86 -2.01
#